data_AF-A0A3C0FL80-F1
#
_entry.id   AF-A0A3C0FL80-F1
#
_cell.length_a   1.000
_cell.length_b   1.000
_cell.length_c   1.000
_cell.angle_alpha   90.00
_cell.angle_beta   90.00
_cell.angle_gamma   90.00
#
_symmetry.space_group_name_H-M   'P 1'
#
loop_
_entity.id
_entity.type
_entity.pdbx_description
1 polymer ?
#
loop_
_entity_poly.entity_id
_entity_poly.type
_entity_poly.pdbx_seq_one_letter_code
_entity_poly.pdbx_strand_id
1 'polypeptide(L)' 'MLPYIEEHLKEEHGTIGHVTRHMLGLFQQMRGAKQWRRYLSENAHRKGAGTDVVREALSLVPEQDDEVLSA' A
#
# COMPACT_ATOMS: atom_id res chain seq x y z
N MET A 1 -0.52 -7.33 7.13
CA MET A 1 -1.49 -6.90 6.10
C MET A 1 -1.53 -7.82 4.89
N LEU A 2 -0.40 -8.21 4.28
CA LEU A 2 -0.44 -9.03 3.05
C LEU A 2 -1.19 -10.37 3.20
N PRO A 3 -0.99 -11.19 4.26
CA PRO A 3 -1.76 -12.43 4.41
C PRO A 3 -3.26 -12.19 4.58
N TYR A 4 -3.65 -11.09 5.24
CA TYR A 4 -5.04 -10.69 5.37
C TYR A 4 -5.65 -10.29 4.02
N ILE A 5 -4.91 -9.53 3.20
CA ILE A 5 -5.35 -9.17 1.85
C ILE A 5 -5.49 -10.41 0.97
N GLU A 6 -4.54 -11.34 1.04
CA GLU A 6 -4.61 -12.62 0.31
C GLU A 6 -5.84 -13.44 0.69
N GLU A 7 -6.18 -13.49 1.99
CA GLU A 7 -7.39 -14.18 2.44
C GLU A 7 -8.66 -13.46 2.00
N HIS A 8 -8.71 -12.13 2.15
CA HIS A 8 -9.83 -11.29 1.71
C HIS A 8 -10.10 -11.44 0.21
N LEU A 9 -9.06 -11.57 -0.61
CA LEU A 9 -9.19 -11.77 -2.06
C LEU A 9 -9.80 -13.12 -2.46
N LYS A 10 -9.88 -14.10 -1.55
CA LYS A 10 -10.55 -15.39 -1.80
C LYS A 10 -12.08 -15.29 -1.60
N GLU A 11 -12.57 -14.24 -0.96
CA GLU A 11 -14.00 -14.01 -0.77
C GLU A 11 -14.70 -13.68 -2.11
N GLU A 12 -15.99 -13.99 -2.23
CA GLU A 12 -16.78 -13.84 -3.48
C GLU A 12 -16.75 -12.40 -4.04
N HIS A 13 -16.63 -11.40 -3.18
CA HIS A 13 -16.57 -9.98 -3.55
C HIS A 13 -15.30 -9.31 -3.01
N GLY A 14 -14.28 -10.12 -2.71
CA GLY A 14 -12.98 -9.68 -2.23
C GLY A 14 -12.24 -8.87 -3.29
N THR A 15 -12.08 -7.57 -3.05
CA THR A 15 -11.18 -6.73 -3.86
C THR A 15 -10.11 -6.11 -2.99
N ILE A 16 -8.90 -5.97 -3.52
CA ILE A 16 -7.82 -5.32 -2.78
C ILE A 16 -8.14 -3.85 -2.45
N GLY A 17 -8.95 -3.19 -3.27
CA GLY A 17 -9.46 -1.84 -3.04
C GLY A 17 -10.25 -1.69 -1.73
N HIS A 18 -10.98 -2.72 -1.28
CA HIS A 18 -11.69 -2.70 0.01
C HIS A 18 -10.74 -2.51 1.19
N VAL A 19 -9.51 -3.02 1.08
CA VAL A 19 -8.48 -2.92 2.11
C VAL A 19 -7.61 -1.68 1.88
N THR A 20 -7.08 -1.49 0.68
CA THR A 20 -6.09 -0.44 0.40
C THR A 20 -6.64 0.99 0.52
N ARG A 21 -7.96 1.20 0.36
CA ARG A 21 -8.59 2.50 0.62
C ARG A 21 -8.34 3.02 2.04
N HIS A 22 -8.19 2.11 3.00
CA HIS A 22 -7.89 2.43 4.40
C HIS A 22 -6.39 2.57 4.66
N MET A 23 -5.55 2.14 3.73
CA MET A 23 -4.09 2.21 3.81
C MET A 23 -3.52 3.49 3.17
N LEU A 24 -4.33 4.30 2.51
CA LEU A 24 -3.89 5.52 1.80
C LEU A 24 -3.16 6.53 2.70
N GLY A 25 -3.46 6.52 3.99
CA GLY A 25 -2.86 7.40 5.01
C GLY A 25 -1.66 6.82 5.74
N LEU A 26 -1.21 5.61 5.41
CA LEU A 26 -0.23 4.87 6.23
C LEU A 26 1.11 5.61 6.40
N PHE A 27 1.56 6.31 5.37
CA PHE A 27 2.85 7.01 5.35
C PHE A 27 2.69 8.55 5.39
N GLN A 28 1.64 9.08 6.00
CA GLN A 28 1.44 10.54 6.07
C GLN A 28 2.68 11.25 6.64
N GLN A 29 3.00 12.41 6.06
CA GLN A 29 4.18 13.23 6.41
C GLN A 29 5.56 12.59 6.14
N MET A 30 5.62 11.42 5.50
CA MET A 30 6.89 10.78 5.13
C MET A 30 7.27 11.10 3.67
N ARG A 31 8.57 11.05 3.36
CA ARG A 31 9.04 10.98 1.97
C ARG A 31 8.41 9.75 1.30
N GLY A 32 7.99 9.85 0.04
CA GLY A 32 7.31 8.74 -0.66
C GLY A 32 5.79 8.63 -0.42
N ALA A 33 5.23 9.34 0.57
CA ALA A 33 3.81 9.26 0.92
C ALA A 33 2.85 9.56 -0.24
N LYS A 34 3.21 10.55 -1.07
CA LYS A 34 2.42 10.93 -2.24
C LYS A 34 2.44 9.83 -3.30
N GLN A 35 3.61 9.21 -3.52
CA GLN A 35 3.80 8.13 -4.48
C GLN A 35 3.03 6.88 -4.05
N TRP A 36 3.13 6.50 -2.77
CA TRP A 36 2.32 5.44 -2.15
C TRP A 36 0.83 5.60 -2.45
N ARG A 37 0.26 6.77 -2.08
CA ARG A 37 -1.16 7.04 -2.26
C ARG A 37 -1.57 7.00 -3.73
N ARG A 38 -0.76 7.61 -4.60
CA ARG A 38 -1.02 7.65 -6.05
C ARG A 38 -1.05 6.24 -6.63
N TYR A 39 -0.03 5.43 -6.33
CA TYR A 39 0.10 4.10 -6.88
C TYR A 39 -1.07 3.20 -6.46
N LEU A 40 -1.45 3.22 -5.17
CA LEU A 40 -2.61 2.46 -4.71
C LEU A 40 -3.91 2.88 -5.43
N SER A 41 -4.18 4.18 -5.52
CA SER A 41 -5.38 4.68 -6.20
C SER A 41 -5.45 4.31 -7.69
N GLU A 42 -4.31 4.32 -8.38
CA GLU A 42 -4.21 4.02 -9.82
C GLU A 42 -4.25 2.52 -10.16
N ASN A 43 -3.91 1.64 -9.21
CA ASN A 43 -3.73 0.20 -9.50
C ASN A 43 -4.70 -0.72 -8.75
N ALA A 44 -5.19 -0.35 -7.56
CA ALA A 44 -6.01 -1.24 -6.72
C ALA A 44 -7.41 -1.55 -7.28
N HIS A 45 -7.90 -0.74 -8.23
CA HIS A 45 -9.20 -0.93 -8.87
C HIS A 45 -9.13 -1.81 -10.14
N ARG A 46 -7.92 -2.17 -10.59
CA ARG A 46 -7.73 -2.95 -11.83
C ARG A 46 -8.20 -4.39 -11.63
N LYS A 47 -8.73 -5.00 -12.69
CA LYS A 47 -9.10 -6.42 -12.68
C LYS A 47 -7.86 -7.28 -12.40
N GLY A 48 -7.95 -8.17 -11.42
CA GLY A 48 -6.84 -9.03 -11.01
C GLY A 48 -5.79 -8.34 -10.13
N ALA A 49 -6.05 -7.14 -9.63
CA ALA A 49 -5.16 -6.47 -8.68
C ALA A 49 -5.02 -7.31 -7.39
N GLY A 50 -3.79 -7.76 -7.12
CA GLY A 50 -3.42 -8.55 -5.95
C GLY A 50 -2.41 -7.85 -5.04
N THR A 51 -1.85 -8.57 -4.08
CA THR A 51 -0.89 -8.04 -3.09
C THR A 51 0.33 -7.35 -3.68
N ASP A 52 0.70 -7.67 -4.93
CA ASP A 52 1.80 -7.02 -5.63
C ASP A 52 1.60 -5.51 -5.76
N VAL A 53 0.35 -5.05 -5.88
CA VAL A 53 0.02 -3.61 -5.87
C VAL A 53 0.50 -2.93 -4.58
N VAL A 54 0.39 -3.61 -3.44
CA VAL A 54 0.85 -3.08 -2.15
C VAL A 54 2.38 -3.15 -2.04
N ARG A 55 3.00 -4.21 -2.57
CA ARG A 55 4.47 -4.35 -2.59
C ARG A 55 5.12 -3.29 -3.48
N GLU A 56 4.58 -3.06 -4.67
CA GLU A 56 5.04 -2.03 -5.59
C GLU A 56 4.82 -0.64 -4.99
N ALA A 57 3.66 -0.37 -4.40
CA ALA A 57 3.45 0.89 -3.68
C ALA A 57 4.48 1.10 -2.56
N LEU A 58 4.82 0.03 -1.80
CA LEU A 58 5.76 0.09 -0.69
C LEU A 58 7.18 0.44 -1.15
N SER A 59 7.60 -0.10 -2.30
CA SER A 59 8.92 0.22 -2.89
C SER A 59 9.11 1.70 -3.25
N LEU A 60 8.03 2.47 -3.34
CA LEU A 60 8.06 3.92 -3.59
C LEU A 60 8.24 4.75 -2.31
N VAL A 61 8.20 4.10 -1.15
CA VAL A 61 8.45 4.73 0.16
C VAL A 61 9.87 4.35 0.58
N PRO A 62 10.79 5.32 0.68
CA PRO A 62 12.13 5.03 1.16
C PRO A 62 12.08 4.54 2.61
N GLU A 63 12.96 3.60 2.94
CA GLU A 63 13.25 3.27 4.33
C GLU A 63 13.69 4.55 5.06
N GLN A 64 13.29 4.71 6.32
CA GLN A 64 13.74 5.87 7.08
C GLN A 64 15.24 5.70 7.34
N ASP A 65 16.04 6.65 6.89
CA ASP A 65 17.43 6.75 7.33
C ASP A 65 17.40 7.11 8.82
N ASP A 66 17.89 6.21 9.69
CA ASP A 66 17.96 6.37 11.15
C ASP A 66 18.84 7.57 11.63
N GLU A 67 19.37 8.39 10.71
CA GLU A 67 20.31 9.48 11.00
C GLU A 67 19.72 10.60 11.88
N VAL A 68 18.40 10.71 12.00
CA VAL A 68 17.73 11.80 12.72
C VAL A 68 17.68 11.58 14.25
N LEU A 69 17.99 10.37 14.75
CA LEU A 69 18.03 10.08 16.20
C LEU A 69 19.39 10.34 16.85
N SER A 70 20.38 10.82 16.09
CA SER A 70 21.76 11.07 16.54
C SER A 70 22.13 12.56 16.73
N ALA A 71 21.18 13.49 16.69
CA ALA A 71 21.42 14.93 16.88
C ALA A 71 20.84 15.47 18.19
#